data_AF-A0A1H0CFL4-F1
#
_entry.id   AF-A0A1H0CFL4-F1
#
_cell.length_a   1.000
_cell.length_b   1.000
_cell.length_c   1.000
_cell.angle_alpha   90.00
_cell.angle_beta   90.00
_cell.angle_gamma   90.00
#
_symmetry.space_group_name_H-M   'P 1'
#
loop_
_entity.id
_entity.type
_entity.pdbx_description
1 polymer ?
#
loop_
_entity_poly.entity_id
_entity_poly.type
_entity_poly.pdbx_seq_one_letter_code
_entity_poly.pdbx_strand_id
1 'polypeptide(L)' 'MAVKGQRFQNYAEEIKLKAIEMYINGEGSYNSLSADLGLRSSTQLKN' A
#
# COMPACT_ATOMS: atom_id res chain seq x y z
N MET A 1 9.98 16.79 4.40
CA MET A 1 10.87 16.57 5.57
C MET A 1 10.08 15.86 6.65
N ALA A 2 10.60 14.78 7.24
CA ALA A 2 9.91 14.08 8.32
C ALA A 2 9.99 14.90 9.61
N VAL A 3 8.89 14.98 10.36
CA VAL A 3 8.81 15.78 11.59
C VAL A 3 9.28 14.96 12.78
N LYS A 4 10.06 15.55 13.69
CA LYS A 4 10.50 14.89 14.92
C LYS A 4 9.28 14.45 15.75
N GLY A 5 9.16 13.15 16.01
CA GLY A 5 7.99 12.54 16.69
C GLY A 5 6.94 11.93 15.76
N GLN A 6 7.12 12.02 14.45
CA GLN A 6 6.26 11.34 13.48
C GLN A 6 6.44 9.82 13.61
N ARG A 7 5.40 9.13 14.10
CA ARG A 7 5.30 7.68 13.92
C ARG A 7 4.95 7.41 12.47
N PHE A 8 5.89 6.83 11.74
CA PHE A 8 5.57 6.19 10.48
C PHE A 8 4.63 5.02 10.81
N GLN A 9 3.43 5.05 10.22
CA GLN A 9 2.58 3.87 10.23
C GLN A 9 3.37 2.78 9.50
N ASN A 10 3.90 1.83 10.26
CA ASN A 10 4.42 0.60 9.68
C ASN A 10 3.20 -0.09 9.09
N TYR A 11 3.13 -0.10 7.76
CA TYR A 11 2.03 -0.71 7.02
C TYR A 11 1.77 -2.11 7.57
N ALA A 12 0.52 -2.37 7.95
CA ALA A 12 0.11 -3.70 8.38
C ALA A 12 0.36 -4.67 7.23
N GLU A 13 1.13 -5.71 7.49
CA GLU A 13 1.57 -6.74 6.53
C GLU A 13 0.38 -7.34 5.75
N GLU A 14 -0.77 -7.44 6.42
CA GLU A 14 -2.06 -7.87 5.87
C GLU A 14 -2.53 -7.03 4.68
N ILE A 15 -2.32 -5.71 4.71
CA ILE A 15 -2.73 -4.82 3.61
C ILE A 15 -1.85 -5.07 2.38
N LYS A 16 -0.55 -5.32 2.58
CA LYS A 16 0.36 -5.68 1.47
C LYS A 16 -0.04 -7.03 0.86
N LEU A 17 -0.30 -8.03 1.68
CA LEU A 17 -0.73 -9.36 1.23
C LEU A 17 -2.00 -9.25 0.38
N LYS A 18 -3.01 -8.55 0.87
CA LYS A 18 -4.26 -8.33 0.13
C LYS A 18 -4.03 -7.63 -1.21
N ALA A 19 -3.17 -6.60 -1.24
CA ALA A 19 -2.84 -5.91 -2.48
C ALA A 19 -2.14 -6.81 -3.51
N ILE A 20 -1.24 -7.68 -3.06
CA ILE A 20 -0.52 -8.62 -3.91
C ILE A 20 -1.49 -9.65 -4.49
N GLU A 21 -2.40 -10.20 -3.67
CA GLU A 21 -3.45 -11.12 -4.13
C GLU A 21 -4.34 -10.49 -5.21
N MET A 22 -4.85 -9.28 -4.97
CA MET A 22 -5.68 -8.56 -5.94
C MET A 22 -4.92 -8.29 -7.26
N TYR A 23 -3.63 -7.97 -7.18
CA TYR A 23 -2.79 -7.77 -8.36
C TYR A 23 -2.62 -9.07 -9.16
N ILE A 24 -2.36 -10.19 -8.47
CA ILE A 24 -2.23 -11.53 -9.10
C ILE A 24 -3.55 -11.95 -9.75
N ASN A 25 -4.68 -11.63 -9.13
CA ASN A 25 -6.02 -11.89 -9.66
C ASN A 25 -6.37 -10.99 -10.87
N GLY A 26 -5.57 -9.98 -11.19
CA GLY A 26 -5.83 -9.04 -12.27
C GLY A 26 -6.92 -8.01 -11.95
N GLU A 27 -7.23 -7.80 -10.67
CA GLU A 27 -8.26 -6.86 -10.22
C GLU A 27 -7.86 -5.39 -10.43
N GLY A 28 -6.57 -5.12 -10.70
CA GLY A 28 -6.13 -3.81 -11.14
C GLY A 28 -4.62 -3.61 -11.09
N SER A 29 -4.20 -2.42 -11.50
CA SER A 29 -2.81 -1.97 -11.34
C SER A 29 -2.51 -1.57 -9.89
N TYR A 30 -1.23 -1.50 -9.51
CA TYR A 30 -0.80 -1.02 -8.18
C TYR A 30 -1.38 0.35 -7.80
N ASN A 31 -1.62 1.24 -8.78
CA ASN A 31 -2.18 2.57 -8.52
C ASN A 31 -3.65 2.47 -8.09
N SER A 32 -4.46 1.71 -8.84
CA SER A 32 -5.87 1.44 -8.52
C SER A 32 -6.00 0.73 -7.18
N LEU A 33 -5.23 -0.33 -6.94
CA LEU A 33 -5.25 -1.08 -5.69
C LEU A 33 -4.80 -0.23 -4.51
N SER A 34 -3.84 0.67 -4.71
CA SER A 34 -3.41 1.60 -3.67
C SER A 34 -4.51 2.60 -3.28
N ALA A 35 -5.32 3.07 -4.23
CA ALA A 35 -6.45 3.93 -3.93
C ALA A 35 -7.54 3.16 -3.16
N ASP A 36 -7.87 1.94 -3.60
CA ASP A 36 -8.91 1.11 -2.98
C ASP A 36 -8.55 0.68 -1.55
N LEU A 37 -7.27 0.44 -1.29
CA LEU A 37 -6.76 0.07 0.03
C LEU A 37 -6.46 1.30 0.92
N GLY A 38 -6.76 2.51 0.45
CA GLY A 38 -6.53 3.76 1.20
C GLY A 38 -5.04 4.09 1.40
N LEU A 39 -4.17 3.55 0.55
CA LEU A 39 -2.75 3.83 0.55
C LEU A 39 -2.47 5.22 -0.05
N ARG A 40 -1.44 5.87 0.49
CA ARG A 40 -1.03 7.20 0.03
C ARG A 40 -0.31 7.16 -1.31
N SER A 41 0.25 6.02 -1.67
CA SER A 41 1.03 5.84 -2.89
C SER A 41 1.10 4.36 -3.28
N SER A 42 1.27 4.09 -4.58
CA SER A 42 1.56 2.74 -5.07
C SER A 42 2.99 2.28 -4.77
N THR A 43 3.92 3.20 -4.47
CA THR A 43 5.23 2.84 -3.91
C THR A 43 5.11 2.05 -2.60
N GLN A 44 3.95 2.18 -1.97
CA GLN A 44 3.36 1.40 -0.88
C GLN A 44 3.61 -0.10 -0.95
N LEU A 45 3.39 -0.58 -2.18
CA LEU A 45 3.28 -1.98 -2.57
C LEU A 45 4.55 -2.48 -3.24
N LYS A 46 5.45 -1.56 -3.63
CA LYS A 46 6.68 -1.87 -4.38
C LYS A 46 7.89 -2.07 -3.47
N ASN A 47 7.86 -1.51 -2.26
CA ASN A 47 8.87 -1.64 -1.21
C ASN A 47 8.33 -2.54 -0.11
#